data_AF-A0A814G731-F1
#
_entry.id   AF-A0A814G731-F1
#
_cell.length_a   1.000
_cell.length_b   1.000
_cell.length_c   1.000
_cell.angle_alpha   90.00
_cell.angle_beta   90.00
_cell.angle_gamma   90.00
#
_symmetry.space_group_name_H-M   'P 1'
#
loop_
_entity.id
_entity.type
_entity.pdbx_description
1 polymer ?
#
loop_
_entity_poly.entity_id
_entity_poly.type
_entity_poly.pdbx_seq_one_letter_code
_entity_poly.pdbx_strand_id
1 'polypeptide(L)'
;MSTDILKLATRYSLYSGCISFTFGIIGNILNILVFTQLKLFRDNRCAFYIMVESINNFIYQFVTITVTILTLTYGNDATGRSLG
;
A
#
# COMPACT_ATOMS: atom_id res chain seq x y z
N MET A 1 28.77 -1.68 8.77
CA MET A 1 28.44 -0.31 8.35
C MET A 1 27.38 -0.29 7.24
N SER A 2 27.58 -0.93 6.09
CA SER A 2 26.58 -0.97 4.99
C SER A 2 25.31 -1.77 5.35
N THR A 3 25.46 -2.83 6.15
CA THR A 3 24.36 -3.71 6.57
C THR A 3 23.39 -3.05 7.57
N ASP A 4 23.87 -2.09 8.34
CA ASP A 4 23.10 -1.45 9.41
C ASP A 4 22.11 -0.43 8.84
N ILE A 5 22.54 0.31 7.81
CA ILE A 5 21.69 1.24 7.05
C ILE A 5 20.59 0.46 6.33
N LEU A 6 20.91 -0.68 5.72
CA LEU A 6 19.93 -1.52 5.04
C LEU A 6 18.88 -2.08 6.02
N LYS A 7 19.31 -2.58 7.18
CA LYS A 7 18.38 -3.04 8.23
C LYS A 7 17.47 -1.93 8.73
N LEU A 8 18.01 -0.72 8.93
CA LEU A 8 17.21 0.44 9.35
C LEU A 8 16.18 0.83 8.28
N ALA A 9 16.61 0.92 7.01
CA ALA A 9 15.75 1.24 5.88
C ALA A 9 14.62 0.23 5.72
N THR A 10 14.92 -1.07 5.84
CA THR A 10 13.93 -2.14 5.80
C THR A 10 12.88 -2.02 6.90
N ARG A 11 13.31 -1.75 8.15
CA ARG A 11 12.36 -1.55 9.26
C ARG A 11 11.49 -0.32 9.03
N TYR A 12 12.09 0.78 8.60
CA TYR A 12 11.34 2.00 8.28
C TYR A 12 10.32 1.78 7.16
N SER A 13 10.72 1.10 6.08
CA SER A 13 9.83 0.79 4.95
C SER A 13 8.67 -0.12 5.36
N LEU A 14 8.91 -1.06 6.28
CA LEU A 14 7.86 -1.92 6.84
C LEU A 14 6.87 -1.14 7.69
N TYR A 15 7.35 -0.35 8.67
CA TYR A 15 6.47 0.42 9.55
C TYR A 15 5.67 1.47 8.79
N SER A 16 6.32 2.22 7.90
CA SER A 16 5.64 3.20 7.04
C SER A 16 4.63 2.50 6.12
N GLY A 17 5.01 1.37 5.49
CA GLY A 17 4.11 0.57 4.67
C GLY A 17 2.85 0.09 5.42
N CYS A 18 3.00 -0.43 6.64
CA CYS A 18 1.88 -0.88 7.47
C CYS A 18 0.95 0.26 7.89
N ILE A 19 1.50 1.43 8.24
CA ILE A 19 0.72 2.62 8.57
C ILE A 19 -0.05 3.09 7.33
N SER A 20 0.65 3.29 6.21
CA SER A 20 0.04 3.70 4.96
C SER A 20 -1.02 2.72 4.46
N PHE A 21 -0.84 1.41 4.68
CA PHE A 21 -1.86 0.41 4.37
C PHE A 21 -3.14 0.62 5.16
N THR A 22 -3.01 0.71 6.48
CA THR A 22 -4.16 0.79 7.38
C THR A 22 -4.96 2.06 7.10
N PHE A 23 -4.28 3.22 7.07
CA PHE A 23 -4.93 4.49 6.77
C PHE A 23 -5.41 4.58 5.33
N GLY A 24 -4.65 4.04 4.37
CA GLY A 24 -5.02 4.02 2.96
C GLY A 24 -6.28 3.19 2.69
N ILE A 25 -6.40 2.00 3.30
CA ILE A 25 -7.61 1.18 3.22
C ILE A 25 -8.80 1.92 3.78
N ILE A 26 -8.68 2.45 5.00
CA ILE A 26 -9.79 3.15 5.66
C ILE A 26 -10.23 4.36 4.83
N GLY A 27 -9.28 5.19 4.38
CA GLY A 27 -9.55 6.37 3.57
C GLY A 27 -10.22 6.04 2.23
N ASN A 28 -9.69 5.06 1.49
CA ASN A 28 -10.26 4.64 0.20
C ASN A 28 -11.67 4.03 0.38
N ILE A 29 -11.90 3.22 1.43
CA ILE A 29 -13.24 2.68 1.75
C ILE A 29 -14.22 3.80 2.05
N LEU A 30 -13.83 4.78 2.88
CA LEU A 30 -14.67 5.93 3.21
C LEU A 30 -15.00 6.75 1.96
N ASN A 31 -14.03 7.00 1.07
CA ASN A 31 -14.27 7.68 -0.20
C ASN A 31 -15.29 6.92 -1.05
N ILE A 32 -15.09 5.61 -1.26
CA ILE A 32 -16.02 4.78 -2.04
C ILE A 32 -17.42 4.82 -1.42
N LEU A 33 -17.54 4.72 -0.10
CA LEU A 33 -18.82 4.76 0.60
C LEU A 33 -19.51 6.13 0.42
N VAL A 34 -18.79 7.23 0.62
CA VAL A 34 -19.31 8.59 0.46
C VAL A 34 -19.78 8.83 -0.97
N PHE A 35 -18.95 8.51 -1.97
CA PHE A 35 -19.30 8.72 -3.38
C PHE A 35 -20.43 7.81 -3.87
N THR A 36 -20.56 6.61 -3.30
CA THR A 36 -21.65 5.69 -3.64
C THR A 36 -22.98 6.09 -3.00
N GLN A 37 -22.96 6.51 -1.72
CA GLN A 37 -24.20 6.75 -0.97
C GLN A 37 -24.82 8.11 -1.24
N LEU A 38 -24.04 9.19 -1.36
CA LEU A 38 -24.59 10.53 -1.56
C LEU A 38 -25.14 10.71 -2.97
N LYS A 39 -26.46 10.92 -3.10
CA LYS A 39 -27.11 11.26 -4.38
C LYS A 39 -26.50 12.50 -5.03
N LEU A 40 -26.00 13.44 -4.23
CA LEU A 40 -25.35 14.68 -4.69
C LEU A 40 -24.08 14.42 -5.52
N PHE A 41 -23.39 13.30 -5.29
CA PHE A 41 -22.16 12.97 -5.99
C PHE A 41 -22.36 12.04 -7.19
N ARG A 42 -23.53 11.40 -7.33
CA ARG A 42 -23.80 10.47 -8.43
C ARG A 42 -23.89 11.12 -9.80
N ASP A 43 -24.27 12.39 -9.87
CA ASP A 43 -24.40 13.13 -11.15
C ASP A 43 -23.15 13.98 -11.46
N ASN A 44 -22.12 13.90 -10.61
CA ASN A 44 -20.89 14.65 -10.76
C ASN A 44 -19.78 13.77 -11.35
N ARG A 45 -19.37 14.07 -12.60
CA ARG A 45 -18.28 13.38 -13.29
C ARG A 45 -16.96 13.38 -12.51
N CYS A 46 -16.69 14.42 -11.72
CA CYS A 46 -15.50 14.48 -10.87
C CYS A 46 -15.56 13.45 -9.73
N ALA A 47 -16.72 13.29 -9.10
CA ALA A 47 -16.89 12.29 -8.05
C ALA A 47 -16.73 10.85 -8.59
N PHE A 48 -17.19 10.59 -9.82
CA PHE A 48 -16.93 9.31 -10.48
C PHE A 48 -15.43 9.08 -10.71
N TYR A 49 -14.69 10.10 -11.17
CA TYR A 49 -13.24 10.00 -11.32
C TYR A 49 -12.54 9.70 -10.00
N ILE A 50 -12.88 10.42 -8.92
CA ILE A 50 -12.29 10.19 -7.60
C ILE A 50 -12.64 8.80 -7.05
N MET A 51 -13.83 8.27 -7.36
CA MET A 51 -14.20 6.91 -7.01
C MET A 51 -13.30 5.88 -7.73
N VAL A 52 -13.10 6.02 -9.05
CA VAL A 52 -12.20 5.15 -9.82
C VAL A 52 -10.77 5.27 -9.33
N GLU A 53 -10.30 6.48 -9.03
CA GLU A 53 -8.99 6.74 -8.45
C GLU A 53 -8.83 6.07 -7.08
N SER A 54 -9.85 6.10 -6.22
CA SER A 54 -9.85 5.44 -4.91
C SER A 54 -9.74 3.91 -5.06
N ILE A 55 -10.41 3.32 -6.05
CA ILE A 55 -10.30 1.89 -6.37
C ILE A 55 -8.89 1.56 -6.89
N ASN A 56 -8.35 2.36 -7.81
CA ASN A 56 -7.01 2.18 -8.34
C ASN A 56 -5.95 2.29 -7.24
N ASN A 57 -6.08 3.28 -6.36
CA ASN A 57 -5.20 3.48 -5.22
C ASN A 57 -5.26 2.28 -4.26
N PHE A 58 -6.45 1.73 -4.00
CA PHE A 58 -6.61 0.51 -3.20
C PHE A 58 -5.85 -0.69 -3.80
N ILE A 59 -6.00 -0.92 -5.11
CA ILE A 59 -5.29 -2.01 -5.81
C ILE A 59 -3.77 -1.79 -5.77
N TYR A 60 -3.32 -0.56 -6.03
CA TYR A 60 -1.90 -0.22 -5.99
C TYR A 60 -1.28 -0.46 -4.60
N GLN A 61 -1.98 -0.05 -3.55
CA GLN A 61 -1.55 -0.26 -2.17
C GLN A 61 -1.42 -1.75 -1.85
N PHE A 62 -2.38 -2.56 -2.31
CA PHE A 62 -2.39 -4.00 -2.12
C PHE A 62 -1.17 -4.67 -2.79
N VAL A 63 -0.96 -4.37 -4.07
CA VAL A 63 0.18 -4.90 -4.85
C VAL A 63 1.52 -4.51 -4.21
N THR A 64 1.68 -3.24 -3.81
CA THR A 64 2.91 -2.74 -3.21
C THR A 64 3.30 -3.51 -1.94
N ILE A 65 2.31 -3.84 -1.11
CA ILE A 65 2.55 -4.61 0.12
C ILE A 65 2.85 -6.07 -0.17
N THR A 66 2.16 -6.68 -1.13
CA THR A 66 2.49 -8.05 -1.55
C THR A 66 3.93 -8.13 -2.06
N VAL A 67 4.36 -7.19 -2.90
CA VAL A 67 5.73 -7.11 -3.41
C VAL A 67 6.73 -6.86 -2.27
N THR A 68 6.41 -5.99 -1.33
CA THR A 68 7.26 -5.72 -0.16
C THR A 68 7.44 -6.98 0.69
N ILE A 69 6.35 -7.69 1.02
CA ILE A 69 6.41 -8.95 1.78
C ILE A 69 7.23 -9.99 1.01
N LEU A 70 6.96 -10.16 -0.29
CA LEU A 70 7.71 -11.10 -1.15
C LEU A 70 9.20 -10.79 -1.15
N THR A 71 9.57 -9.51 -1.29
CA THR A 71 10.97 -9.06 -1.30
C THR A 71 11.65 -9.34 0.04
N LEU A 72 10.94 -9.20 1.15
CA LEU A 72 11.48 -9.48 2.48
C LEU A 72 11.62 -10.97 2.76
N THR A 73 10.66 -11.79 2.31
CA THR A 73 10.74 -13.25 2.47
C THR A 73 11.83 -13.84 1.57
N TYR A 74 11.81 -13.53 0.27
CA TYR A 74 12.71 -14.15 -0.71
C TYR A 74 14.06 -13.45 -0.85
N GLY A 75 14.14 -12.13 -0.64
CA GLY A 75 15.41 -11.40 -0.66
C GLY A 75 16.30 -11.72 0.56
N ASN A 76 15.68 -12.07 1.69
CA ASN A 76 16.41 -12.55 2.86
C ASN A 76 16.90 -14.00 2.64
N ASP A 77 16.10 -14.86 1.99
CA ASP A 77 16.48 -16.24 1.65
C ASP A 77 17.66 -16.33 0.66
N ALA A 78 17.72 -15.44 -0.33
CA ALA A 78 18.85 -15.36 -1.27
C ALA A 78 20.17 -15.01 -0.54
N THR A 79 20.10 -14.21 0.53
CA THR A 79 21.27 -13.84 1.34
C THR A 79 21.69 -14.97 2.29
N GLY A 80 20.75 -15.76 2.80
CA GLY A 80 21.02 -16.91 3.68
C GLY A 80 21.76 -18.07 3.00
N ARG A 81 21.57 -18.26 1.68
CA ARG A 81 22.24 -19.32 0.90
C ARG A 81 23.66 -18.99 0.42
N SER A 82 24.10 -17.73 0.50
CA SER A 82 25.45 -17.34 0.06
C SER A 82 26.54 -17.59 1.12
N LEU A 83 26.16 -18.03 2.33
CA LEU A 83 27.08 -18.28 3.45
C LEU A 83 27.13 -19.76 3.89
N GLY A 84 26.58 -20.67 3.08
CA GLY A 84 26.61 -22.12 3.29
C GLY A 84 27.58 -22.82 2.36
#